data_AF-A0A136LJV8-F1
#
_entry.id   AF-A0A136LJV8-F1
#
_cell.length_a   1.000
_cell.length_b   1.000
_cell.length_c   1.000
_cell.angle_alpha   90.00
_cell.angle_beta   90.00
_cell.angle_gamma   90.00
#
_symmetry.space_group_name_H-M   'P 1'
#
loop_
_entity.id
_entity.type
_entity.pdbx_description
1 polymer ?
#
loop_
_entity_poly.entity_id
_entity_poly.type
_entity_poly.pdbx_seq_one_letter_code
_entity_poly.pdbx_strand_id
1 'polypeptide(L)'
;MTLEFAKVVDQVERMGRYIGNRAQSMVDKLEIALDWFAASDDLDAVWERINAVRNSAVSGYRGAAPAPQPYDEVVSGIGALPPLPKNAAFVAADGSQIYPDPHGSALFYLINLGSLTYFTGRIGCLNPIHNRN
;
A
#
# COMPACT_ATOMS: atom_id res chain seq x y z
N MET A 1 6.15 -1.73 49.43
CA MET A 1 5.30 -2.57 48.55
C MET A 1 6.19 -3.59 47.88
N THR A 2 6.08 -4.84 48.29
CA THR A 2 6.82 -5.97 47.70
C THR A 2 6.03 -6.53 46.53
N LEU A 3 6.67 -6.67 45.37
CA LEU A 3 6.10 -7.36 44.22
C LEU A 3 5.86 -8.83 44.60
N GLU A 4 4.60 -9.26 44.57
CA GLU A 4 4.23 -10.67 44.73
C GLU A 4 4.66 -11.42 43.47
N PHE A 5 5.88 -11.97 43.48
CA PHE A 5 6.51 -12.65 42.35
C PHE A 5 5.59 -13.71 41.72
N ALA A 6 4.83 -14.43 42.55
CA ALA A 6 3.86 -15.43 42.12
C ALA A 6 2.76 -14.88 41.19
N LYS A 7 2.36 -13.61 41.34
CA LYS A 7 1.34 -12.98 40.47
C LYS A 7 1.91 -12.56 39.11
N VAL A 8 3.21 -12.25 39.05
CA VAL A 8 3.89 -11.85 37.81
C VAL A 8 4.18 -13.08 36.94
N VAL A 9 4.51 -14.23 37.56
CA VAL A 9 4.79 -15.47 36.81
C VAL A 9 3.60 -15.91 35.96
N ASP A 10 2.39 -15.98 36.52
CA ASP A 10 1.18 -16.37 35.74
C ASP A 10 0.89 -15.40 34.59
N GLN A 11 1.15 -14.09 34.79
CA GLN A 11 0.98 -13.09 33.74
C GLN A 11 2.00 -13.27 32.61
N VAL A 12 3.27 -13.52 32.94
CA VAL A 12 4.33 -13.77 31.96
C VAL A 12 4.06 -15.06 31.17
N GLU A 13 3.61 -16.12 31.83
CA GLU A 13 3.24 -17.37 31.15
C GLU A 13 2.06 -17.21 30.21
N ARG A 14 0.99 -16.52 30.65
CA ARG A 14 -0.17 -16.23 29.79
C ARG A 14 0.22 -15.38 28.59
N MET A 15 1.06 -14.37 28.81
CA MET A 15 1.59 -13.54 27.73
C MET A 15 2.45 -14.34 26.76
N GLY A 16 3.31 -15.23 27.27
CA GLY A 16 4.11 -16.13 26.44
C GLY A 16 3.25 -17.05 25.56
N ARG A 17 2.21 -17.67 26.14
CA ARG A 17 1.23 -18.48 25.38
C ARG A 17 0.48 -17.65 24.34
N TYR A 18 0.05 -16.44 24.70
CA TYR A 18 -0.65 -15.55 23.78
C TYR A 18 0.23 -15.10 22.61
N ILE A 19 1.48 -14.71 22.87
CA ILE A 19 2.45 -14.31 21.83
C ILE A 19 2.74 -15.50 20.91
N GLY A 20 2.95 -16.70 21.47
CA GLY A 20 3.15 -17.92 20.69
C GLY A 20 1.98 -18.23 19.75
N ASN A 21 0.75 -18.21 20.28
CA ASN A 21 -0.46 -18.44 19.48
C ASN A 21 -0.66 -17.35 18.41
N ARG A 22 -0.36 -16.10 18.73
CA ARG A 22 -0.43 -14.98 17.78
C ARG A 22 0.59 -15.13 16.66
N ALA A 23 1.81 -15.54 16.97
CA ALA A 23 2.85 -15.80 15.97
C ALA A 23 2.41 -16.92 15.02
N GLN A 24 1.90 -18.04 15.55
CA GLN A 24 1.37 -19.13 14.73
C GLN A 24 0.23 -18.66 13.82
N SER A 25 -0.74 -17.92 14.36
CA SER A 25 -1.84 -17.37 13.56
C SER A 25 -1.38 -16.42 12.44
N MET A 26 -0.26 -15.72 12.60
CA MET A 26 0.30 -14.89 11.53
C MET A 26 0.96 -15.73 10.43
N VAL A 27 1.63 -16.83 10.79
CA VAL A 27 2.21 -17.78 9.83
C VAL A 27 1.11 -18.39 8.96
N ASP A 28 0.03 -18.89 9.58
CA ASP A 28 -1.08 -19.51 8.86
C ASP A 28 -1.75 -18.51 7.90
N LYS A 29 -1.89 -17.25 8.32
CA LYS A 29 -2.43 -16.18 7.45
C LYS A 29 -1.49 -15.81 6.31
N LEU A 30 -0.19 -15.83 6.55
CA LEU A 30 0.80 -15.56 5.53
C LEU A 30 0.78 -16.64 4.45
N GLU A 31 0.65 -17.90 4.83
CA GLU A 31 0.53 -19.02 3.89
C GLU A 31 -0.67 -18.84 2.96
N ILE A 32 -1.85 -18.57 3.53
CA ILE A 32 -3.07 -18.27 2.74
C ILE A 32 -2.87 -17.07 1.82
N ALA A 33 -2.22 -16.01 2.31
CA ALA A 33 -1.96 -14.82 1.50
C ALA A 33 -1.02 -15.10 0.33
N LEU A 34 0.00 -15.95 0.53
CA LEU A 34 0.90 -16.37 -0.54
C LEU A 34 0.20 -17.24 -1.58
N ASP A 35 -0.69 -18.14 -1.15
CA ASP A 35 -1.51 -18.95 -2.06
C ASP A 35 -2.41 -18.07 -2.92
N TRP A 36 -3.10 -17.10 -2.32
CA TRP A 36 -3.91 -16.12 -3.07
C TRP A 36 -3.07 -15.26 -4.00
N PHE A 37 -1.90 -14.82 -3.56
CA PHE A 37 -0.99 -14.03 -4.38
C PHE A 37 -0.53 -14.84 -5.61
N ALA A 38 -0.14 -16.11 -5.42
CA ALA A 38 0.27 -16.99 -6.51
C ALA A 38 -0.87 -17.24 -7.51
N ALA A 39 -2.11 -17.38 -7.02
CA ALA A 39 -3.30 -17.59 -7.83
C ALA A 39 -3.91 -16.30 -8.45
N SER A 40 -3.28 -15.13 -8.25
CA SER A 40 -3.77 -13.84 -8.76
C SER A 40 -3.30 -13.56 -10.19
N ASP A 41 -3.65 -14.42 -11.13
CA ASP A 41 -3.31 -14.29 -12.56
C ASP A 41 -4.44 -13.72 -13.42
N ASP A 42 -5.70 -13.88 -13.00
CA ASP A 42 -6.88 -13.37 -13.68
C ASP A 42 -7.12 -11.87 -13.41
N LEU A 43 -6.60 -11.04 -14.33
CA LEU A 43 -6.86 -9.60 -14.36
C LEU A 43 -8.20 -9.24 -15.01
N ASP A 44 -8.85 -10.14 -15.74
CA ASP A 44 -10.09 -9.84 -16.47
C ASP A 44 -11.25 -9.59 -15.48
N ALA A 45 -11.36 -10.44 -14.45
CA ALA A 45 -12.34 -10.25 -13.38
C ALA A 45 -12.10 -8.95 -12.59
N VAL A 46 -10.84 -8.51 -12.46
CA VAL A 46 -10.48 -7.23 -11.83
C VAL A 46 -10.92 -6.06 -12.71
N TRP A 47 -10.65 -6.14 -14.02
CA TRP A 47 -11.07 -5.13 -14.98
C TRP A 47 -12.58 -5.00 -15.08
N GLU A 48 -13.34 -6.10 -15.04
CA GLU A 48 -14.81 -6.08 -15.03
C GLU A 48 -15.34 -5.24 -13.85
N ARG A 49 -14.80 -5.49 -12.64
CA ARG A 49 -15.18 -4.74 -11.43
C ARG A 49 -14.78 -3.27 -11.51
N ILE A 50 -13.56 -2.98 -11.97
CA ILE A 50 -13.10 -1.60 -12.17
C ILE A 50 -14.01 -0.86 -13.15
N ASN A 51 -14.38 -1.50 -14.26
CA ASN A 51 -15.26 -0.93 -15.26
C ASN A 51 -16.68 -0.70 -14.73
N ALA A 52 -17.21 -1.64 -13.95
CA ALA A 52 -18.51 -1.50 -13.31
C ALA A 52 -18.54 -0.27 -12.38
N VAL A 53 -17.49 -0.05 -11.59
CA VAL A 53 -17.42 1.12 -10.70
C VAL A 53 -17.20 2.41 -11.50
N ARG A 54 -16.23 2.44 -12.43
CA ARG A 54 -15.88 3.64 -13.20
C ARG A 54 -17.01 4.17 -14.07
N ASN A 55 -17.85 3.27 -14.58
CA ASN A 55 -18.99 3.58 -15.44
C ASN A 55 -20.30 3.71 -14.65
N SER A 56 -20.30 3.42 -13.35
CA SER A 56 -21.48 3.63 -12.52
C SER A 56 -21.79 5.13 -12.37
N ALA A 57 -23.06 5.50 -12.41
CA ALA A 57 -23.49 6.88 -12.16
C ALA A 57 -23.28 7.32 -10.70
N VAL A 58 -22.99 6.38 -9.79
CA VAL A 58 -22.92 6.59 -8.34
C VAL A 58 -21.49 6.84 -7.88
N SER A 59 -20.50 6.24 -8.53
CA SER A 59 -19.11 6.28 -8.10
C SER A 59 -18.22 6.77 -9.23
N GLY A 60 -17.84 8.05 -9.18
CA GLY A 60 -16.81 8.62 -10.05
C GLY A 60 -15.39 8.13 -9.70
N TYR A 61 -15.24 6.95 -9.12
CA TYR A 61 -13.96 6.44 -8.60
C TYR A 61 -12.88 6.46 -9.69
N ARG A 62 -11.77 7.14 -9.38
CA ARG A 62 -10.56 7.27 -10.22
C ARG A 62 -9.34 6.68 -9.51
N GLY A 63 -9.55 5.63 -8.70
CA GLY A 63 -8.45 4.93 -8.07
C GLY A 63 -7.49 4.29 -9.08
N ALA A 64 -6.31 3.94 -8.59
CA ALA A 64 -5.32 3.20 -9.36
C ALA A 64 -5.94 1.93 -9.96
N ALA A 65 -5.57 1.63 -11.19
CA ALA A 65 -5.91 0.40 -11.88
C ALA A 65 -4.64 -0.20 -12.48
N PRO A 66 -4.64 -1.51 -12.78
CA PRO A 66 -3.58 -2.12 -13.57
C PRO A 66 -3.35 -1.36 -14.89
N ALA A 67 -2.16 -1.51 -15.46
CA ALA A 67 -1.89 -1.01 -16.81
C ALA A 67 -2.83 -1.71 -17.83
N PRO A 68 -3.24 -1.05 -18.92
CA PRO A 68 -4.08 -1.69 -19.93
C PRO A 68 -3.31 -2.77 -20.69
N GLN A 69 -4.01 -3.83 -21.10
CA GLN A 69 -3.48 -4.90 -21.96
C GLN A 69 -2.90 -4.32 -23.27
N PRO A 70 -1.78 -4.85 -23.78
CA PRO A 70 -1.00 -6.00 -23.27
C PRO A 70 0.12 -5.61 -22.30
N TYR A 71 0.06 -4.41 -21.70
CA TYR A 71 1.07 -3.90 -20.78
C TYR A 71 0.72 -4.19 -19.31
N ASP A 72 -0.35 -4.95 -19.08
CA ASP A 72 -0.70 -5.45 -17.76
C ASP A 72 0.35 -6.47 -17.30
N GLU A 73 0.82 -6.28 -16.08
CA GLU A 73 1.73 -7.23 -15.44
C GLU A 73 0.88 -8.18 -14.58
N VAL A 74 1.07 -9.49 -14.77
CA VAL A 74 0.56 -10.49 -13.83
C VAL A 74 1.19 -10.18 -12.47
N VAL A 75 0.36 -10.06 -11.43
CA VAL A 75 0.79 -9.61 -10.10
C VAL A 75 1.87 -10.53 -9.51
N SER A 76 1.78 -11.83 -9.78
CA SER A 76 2.77 -12.86 -9.42
C SER A 76 3.75 -13.18 -10.56
N GLY A 77 3.72 -12.42 -11.66
CA GLY A 77 4.54 -12.65 -12.84
C GLY A 77 6.02 -12.44 -12.56
N ILE A 78 6.85 -13.38 -13.00
CA ILE A 78 8.31 -13.27 -12.93
C ILE A 78 8.82 -13.01 -14.34
N GLY A 79 9.35 -11.81 -14.57
CA GLY A 79 9.89 -11.38 -15.85
C GLY A 79 11.39 -11.08 -15.79
N ALA A 80 12.03 -11.07 -16.96
CA ALA A 80 13.37 -10.50 -17.07
C ALA A 80 13.30 -8.99 -16.80
N LEU A 81 14.27 -8.48 -16.04
CA LEU A 81 14.34 -7.04 -15.76
C LEU A 81 14.55 -6.29 -17.09
N PRO A 82 13.71 -5.30 -17.44
CA PRO A 82 13.94 -4.50 -18.63
C PRO A 82 15.26 -3.72 -18.51
N PRO A 83 15.94 -3.41 -19.62
CA PRO A 83 17.16 -2.62 -19.59
C PRO A 83 16.87 -1.23 -19.00
N LEU A 84 17.76 -0.77 -18.12
CA LEU A 84 17.59 0.54 -17.48
C LEU A 84 17.61 1.65 -18.54
N PRO A 85 16.61 2.55 -18.56
CA PRO A 85 16.62 3.69 -19.47
C PRO A 85 17.82 4.62 -19.20
N LYS A 86 18.44 5.12 -20.27
CA LYS A 86 19.62 6.01 -20.18
C LYS A 86 19.32 7.32 -19.45
N ASN A 87 18.10 7.82 -19.58
CA ASN A 87 17.58 9.00 -18.88
C ASN A 87 16.15 8.67 -18.42
N ALA A 88 15.82 8.98 -17.17
CA ALA A 88 14.46 8.83 -16.66
C ALA A 88 14.13 9.87 -15.60
N ALA A 89 12.85 10.23 -15.53
CA ALA A 89 12.26 11.03 -14.47
C ALA A 89 11.34 10.12 -13.65
N PHE A 90 11.63 9.98 -12.37
CA PHE A 90 10.81 9.29 -11.40
C PHE A 90 9.97 10.33 -10.67
N VAL A 91 8.65 10.23 -10.78
CA VAL A 91 7.71 11.04 -10.02
C VAL A 91 6.98 10.09 -9.08
N ALA A 92 7.19 10.28 -7.78
CA ALA A 92 6.47 9.56 -6.75
C ALA A 92 5.63 10.56 -5.96
N ALA A 93 4.38 10.20 -5.70
CA ALA A 93 3.51 10.93 -4.80
C ALA A 93 2.85 9.93 -3.87
N ASP A 94 2.87 10.22 -2.59
CA ASP A 94 2.20 9.42 -1.57
C ASP A 94 1.54 10.34 -0.55
N GLY A 95 0.52 9.82 0.12
CA GLY A 95 -0.23 10.58 1.09
C GLY A 95 -0.88 9.68 2.13
N SER A 96 -1.10 10.25 3.29
CA SER A 96 -1.83 9.59 4.36
C SER A 96 -2.96 10.49 4.84
N GLN A 97 -3.97 9.86 5.43
CA GLN A 97 -5.13 10.56 5.94
C GLN A 97 -5.48 10.08 7.34
N ILE A 98 -5.91 11.01 8.18
CA ILE A 98 -6.53 10.74 9.47
C ILE A 98 -7.98 11.17 9.34
N TYR A 99 -8.88 10.18 9.30
CA TYR A 99 -10.31 10.43 9.26
C TYR A 99 -10.80 11.08 10.58
N PRO A 100 -11.82 11.94 10.53
CA PRO A 100 -12.39 12.50 11.74
C PRO A 100 -12.95 11.41 12.64
N ASP A 101 -12.68 11.52 13.94
CA ASP A 101 -13.35 10.73 14.97
C ASP A 101 -14.73 11.37 15.27
N PRO A 102 -15.86 10.68 14.98
CA PRO A 102 -17.19 11.21 15.26
C PRO A 102 -17.46 11.45 16.76
N HIS A 103 -16.69 10.81 17.65
CA HIS A 103 -16.80 10.95 19.10
C HIS A 103 -15.73 11.87 19.71
N GLY A 104 -14.85 12.44 18.88
CA GLY A 104 -13.80 13.35 19.32
C GLY A 104 -14.35 14.68 19.84
N SER A 105 -13.61 15.33 20.74
CA SER A 105 -13.97 16.66 21.28
C SER A 105 -13.95 17.77 20.24
N ALA A 106 -13.28 17.56 19.10
CA ALA A 106 -13.29 18.42 17.94
C ALA A 106 -13.24 17.58 16.65
N LEU A 107 -14.05 17.96 15.67
CA LEU A 107 -14.04 17.38 14.33
C LEU A 107 -12.94 18.03 13.50
N PHE A 108 -11.89 17.28 13.23
CA PHE A 108 -10.85 17.68 12.28
C PHE A 108 -10.45 16.50 11.41
N TYR A 109 -9.98 16.83 10.20
CA TYR A 109 -9.48 15.88 9.23
C TYR A 109 -8.08 16.33 8.83
N LEU A 110 -7.15 15.38 8.72
CA LEU A 110 -5.78 15.65 8.31
C LEU A 110 -5.47 14.88 7.03
N ILE A 111 -4.98 15.59 6.03
CA ILE A 111 -4.37 15.00 4.84
C ILE A 111 -2.90 15.40 4.85
N ASN A 112 -2.03 14.42 4.72
CA ASN A 112 -0.64 14.63 4.40
C ASN A 112 -0.41 14.24 2.93
N LEU A 113 0.21 15.13 2.16
CA LEU A 113 0.57 14.91 0.76
C LEU A 113 2.06 15.20 0.59
N GLY A 114 2.79 14.24 0.02
CA GLY A 114 4.19 14.38 -0.32
C GLY A 114 4.44 13.98 -1.77
N SER A 115 5.33 14.70 -2.45
CA SER A 115 5.80 14.33 -3.79
C SER A 115 7.32 14.45 -3.88
N LEU A 116 7.94 13.48 -4.55
CA LEU A 116 9.35 13.45 -4.88
C LEU A 116 9.51 13.35 -6.39
N THR A 117 10.38 14.16 -6.97
CA THR A 117 10.83 13.99 -8.34
C THR A 117 12.33 13.74 -8.36
N TYR A 118 12.74 12.62 -8.95
CA TYR A 118 14.13 12.23 -9.08
C TYR A 118 14.49 12.01 -10.55
N PHE A 119 15.64 12.50 -10.97
CA PHE A 119 16.12 12.41 -12.35
C PHE A 119 17.39 11.56 -12.38
N THR A 120 17.45 10.60 -13.31
CA THR A 120 18.67 9.82 -13.57
C THR A 120 19.14 10.03 -15.01
N GLY A 121 20.46 9.96 -15.21
CA GLY A 121 21.11 10.30 -16.48
C GLY A 121 21.37 11.80 -16.65
N ARG A 122 21.85 12.20 -17.82
CA ARG A 122 22.07 13.62 -18.14
C ARG A 122 20.77 14.20 -18.68
N ILE A 123 19.81 14.42 -17.80
CA ILE A 123 18.66 15.26 -18.09
C ILE A 123 19.20 16.69 -18.01
N GLY A 124 19.44 17.29 -19.18
CA GLY A 124 19.81 18.70 -19.28
C GLY A 124 18.85 19.50 -18.40
N CYS A 125 19.44 20.30 -17.51
CA CYS A 125 18.80 21.15 -16.52
C CYS A 125 17.37 21.55 -16.94
N LEU A 126 16.36 21.13 -16.18
CA LEU A 126 15.07 21.79 -16.22
C LEU A 126 15.32 23.25 -15.86
N ASN A 127 15.15 24.15 -16.83
CA ASN A 127 15.08 25.58 -16.54
C ASN A 127 14.03 25.78 -15.46
N PRO A 128 14.33 26.50 -14.37
CA PRO A 128 13.33 26.80 -13.36
C PRO A 128 12.17 27.51 -14.05
N ILE A 129 10.97 26.97 -13.86
CA ILE A 129 9.72 27.57 -14.31
C ILE A 129 9.69 28.97 -13.73
N HIS A 130 9.99 29.97 -14.56
CA HIS A 130 9.76 31.36 -14.20
C HIS A 130 8.27 31.52 -14.05
N ASN A 131 7.85 31.78 -12.81
CA ASN A 131 6.54 32.29 -12.47
C ASN A 131 6.32 33.56 -13.30
N ARG A 132 5.51 33.47 -14.36
CA ARG A 132 4.95 34.65 -15.02
C ARG A 132 3.61 34.90 -14.37
N ASN A 133 3.53 36.06 -13.73
CA ASN A 133 2.29 36.70 -13.26
C ASN A 133 1.18 36.67 -14.31
#